data_AF-A0A8T1BDJ5-F1
#
_entry.id   AF-A0A8T1BDJ5-F1
#
_cell.length_a   1.000
_cell.length_b   1.000
_cell.length_c   1.000
_cell.angle_alpha   90.00
_cell.angle_beta   90.00
_cell.angle_gamma   90.00
#
_symmetry.space_group_name_H-M   'P 1'
#
loop_
_entity.id
_entity.type
_entity.pdbx_description
1 polymer ?
#
loop_
_entity_poly.entity_id
_entity_poly.type
_entity_poly.pdbx_seq_one_letter_code
_entity_poly.pdbx_strand_id
1 'polypeptide(L)'
;MARPLSNLLKKDAPWCWEVGHDEAFQAVKESLLRAPILALPDPDRPFSVVCDASDFAIGCALLQAGADGRERVIAFESRQLKAADKNYSVHDKELLAMKYALVKFRVHLLGSKPFVIY
;
A
#
# COMPACT_ATOMS: atom_id res chain seq x y z
N MET A 1 4.59 7.91 -7.96
CA MET A 1 3.70 7.67 -9.11
C MET A 1 2.46 8.56 -9.08
N ALA A 2 1.42 8.30 -8.26
CA ALA A 2 0.14 9.02 -8.34
C ALA A 2 0.09 10.44 -7.72
N ARG A 3 1.19 10.93 -7.12
CA ARG A 3 1.23 12.23 -6.41
C ARG A 3 0.86 13.44 -7.27
N PRO A 4 1.31 13.57 -8.53
CA PRO A 4 0.88 14.67 -9.40
C PRO A 4 -0.64 14.72 -9.55
N LEU A 5 -1.28 13.56 -9.76
CA LEU A 5 -2.74 13.46 -9.86
C LEU A 5 -3.45 13.86 -8.56
N SER A 6 -2.93 13.43 -7.40
CA SER A 6 -3.50 13.83 -6.11
C SER A 6 -3.37 15.33 -5.84
N ASN A 7 -2.36 16.01 -6.39
CA ASN A 7 -2.19 17.45 -6.19
C ASN A 7 -3.30 18.26 -6.88
N LEU A 8 -3.82 17.78 -8.01
CA LEU A 8 -4.95 18.40 -8.73
C LEU A 8 -6.25 18.42 -7.91
N LEU A 9 -6.36 17.56 -6.89
CA LEU A 9 -7.53 17.47 -6.01
C LEU A 9 -7.40 18.31 -4.74
N LYS A 10 -6.29 19.04 -4.56
CA LYS A 10 -6.11 19.89 -3.39
C LYS A 10 -7.03 21.10 -3.47
N LYS A 11 -7.49 21.55 -2.30
CA LYS A 11 -8.24 22.81 -2.18
C LYS A 11 -7.43 23.95 -2.80
N ASP A 12 -8.11 24.78 -3.61
CA ASP A 12 -7.55 25.96 -4.28
C ASP A 12 -6.46 25.66 -5.33
N ALA A 13 -6.27 24.39 -5.71
CA ALA A 13 -5.38 24.04 -6.82
C ALA A 13 -6.06 24.38 -8.16
N PRO A 14 -5.42 25.16 -9.05
CA PRO A 14 -5.93 25.36 -10.40
C PRO A 14 -5.90 24.01 -11.14
N TRP A 15 -6.97 23.70 -11.84
CA TRP A 15 -7.00 22.52 -12.71
C TRP A 15 -6.14 22.78 -13.94
N CYS A 16 -4.96 22.17 -14.00
CA CYS A 16 -4.12 22.10 -15.18
C CYS A 16 -3.69 20.66 -15.44
N TRP A 17 -3.81 20.22 -16.69
CA TRP A 17 -3.27 18.92 -17.11
C TRP A 17 -1.97 19.17 -17.87
N GLU A 18 -0.88 18.59 -17.40
CA GLU A 18 0.47 18.84 -17.90
C GLU A 18 1.16 17.50 -18.16
N VAL A 19 2.33 17.53 -18.79
CA VAL A 19 3.08 16.33 -19.15
C VAL A 19 3.30 15.41 -17.94
N GLY A 20 3.69 15.96 -16.79
CA GLY A 20 3.88 15.15 -15.56
C GLY A 20 2.60 14.52 -15.00
N HIS A 21 1.43 15.10 -15.30
CA HIS A 21 0.13 14.49 -14.96
C HIS A 21 -0.18 13.32 -15.89
N ASP A 22 0.07 13.48 -17.19
CA ASP A 22 -0.13 12.42 -18.17
C ASP A 22 0.79 11.23 -17.91
N GLU A 23 2.09 11.47 -17.69
CA GLU A 23 3.06 10.45 -17.31
C GLU A 23 2.63 9.68 -16.06
N ALA A 24 2.17 10.39 -15.02
CA ALA A 24 1.67 9.76 -13.81
C ALA A 24 0.43 8.90 -14.08
N PHE A 25 -0.47 9.35 -14.95
CA PHE A 25 -1.68 8.61 -15.32
C PHE A 25 -1.34 7.35 -16.12
N GLN A 26 -0.46 7.45 -17.13
CA GLN A 26 -0.02 6.28 -17.90
C GLN A 26 0.74 5.29 -17.02
N ALA A 27 1.62 5.75 -16.13
CA ALA A 27 2.34 4.87 -15.22
C ALA A 27 1.39 4.07 -14.32
N VAL A 28 0.32 4.68 -13.80
CA VAL A 28 -0.71 3.97 -13.03
C VAL A 28 -1.42 2.93 -13.90
N LYS A 29 -1.81 3.29 -15.13
CA LYS A 29 -2.43 2.34 -16.06
C LYS A 29 -1.53 1.14 -16.36
N GLU A 30 -0.26 1.39 -16.68
CA GLU A 30 0.71 0.33 -16.94
C GLU A 30 0.89 -0.57 -15.71
N SER A 31 0.96 0.02 -14.52
CA SER A 31 1.06 -0.75 -13.28
C SER A 31 -0.15 -1.64 -13.06
N LEU A 32 -1.37 -1.18 -13.37
CA LEU A 32 -2.59 -1.98 -13.26
C LEU A 32 -2.62 -3.11 -14.29
N LEU A 33 -2.12 -2.87 -15.51
CA LEU A 33 -2.04 -3.90 -16.55
C LEU A 33 -1.01 -4.99 -16.24
N ARG A 34 0.04 -4.66 -15.49
CA ARG A 34 1.11 -5.58 -15.11
C ARG A 34 0.96 -6.13 -13.70
N ALA A 35 -0.03 -5.68 -12.94
CA ALA A 35 -0.21 -6.09 -11.56
C ALA A 35 -0.42 -7.61 -11.50
N PRO A 36 0.20 -8.31 -10.53
CA PRO A 36 -0.06 -9.72 -10.33
C PRO A 36 -1.55 -9.92 -10.01
N ILE A 37 -2.12 -11.01 -10.51
CA ILE A 37 -3.48 -11.41 -10.16
C ILE A 37 -3.54 -11.61 -8.65
N LEU A 38 -4.40 -10.83 -7.99
CA LEU A 38 -4.64 -10.98 -6.56
C LEU A 38 -5.30 -12.34 -6.29
N ALA A 39 -4.81 -13.05 -5.28
CA ALA A 39 -5.41 -14.29 -4.83
C ALA A 39 -6.57 -14.00 -3.86
N LEU A 40 -7.56 -14.88 -3.85
CA LEU A 40 -8.62 -14.85 -2.84
C LEU A 40 -8.02 -15.24 -1.48
N PRO A 41 -8.41 -14.55 -0.38
CA PRO A 41 -7.96 -14.92 0.95
C PRO A 41 -8.53 -16.28 1.36
N ASP A 42 -7.68 -17.13 1.90
CA ASP A 42 -8.05 -18.38 2.56
C ASP A 42 -8.00 -18.17 4.09
N PRO A 43 -9.16 -18.07 4.79
CA PRO A 43 -9.19 -17.90 6.24
C PRO A 43 -8.50 -19.06 6.98
N ASP A 44 -8.29 -20.19 6.31
CA ASP A 44 -7.71 -21.37 6.92
C ASP A 44 -6.19 -21.35 7.06
N ARG A 45 -5.52 -20.41 6.37
CA ARG A 45 -4.07 -20.32 6.29
C ARG A 45 -3.53 -19.05 6.95
N PRO A 46 -2.27 -19.07 7.43
CA PRO A 46 -1.65 -17.88 8.00
C PRO A 46 -1.44 -16.80 6.95
N PHE A 47 -1.52 -15.54 7.37
CA PHE A 47 -1.19 -14.38 6.55
C PHE A 47 0.23 -13.90 6.85
N SER A 48 0.85 -13.24 5.87
CA SER A 48 2.04 -12.41 6.03
C SER A 48 1.72 -10.97 5.62
N VAL A 49 2.36 -10.01 6.27
CA VAL A 49 2.24 -8.59 5.94
C VAL A 49 3.62 -8.07 5.65
N VAL A 50 3.80 -7.38 4.54
CA VAL A 50 5.01 -6.61 4.25
C VAL A 50 4.63 -5.15 4.26
N CYS A 51 5.43 -4.32 4.93
CA CYS A 51 5.28 -2.88 4.92
C CYS A 51 6.58 -2.18 4.54
N ASP A 52 6.43 -0.97 4.01
CA ASP A 52 7.56 -0.13 3.62
C ASP A 52 7.17 1.34 3.71
N ALA A 53 8.15 2.18 4.02
CA ALA A 53 7.98 3.62 4.06
C ALA A 53 8.99 4.35 3.16
N SER A 54 8.50 5.41 2.54
CA SER A 54 9.31 6.40 1.83
C SER A 54 9.19 7.76 2.51
N ASP A 55 9.93 8.74 2.01
CA ASP A 55 9.79 10.13 2.47
C ASP A 55 8.43 10.77 2.20
N PHE A 56 7.60 10.15 1.35
CA PHE A 56 6.35 10.75 0.88
C PHE A 56 5.11 9.92 1.15
N ALA A 57 5.26 8.60 1.30
CA ALA A 57 4.15 7.66 1.42
C ALA A 57 4.57 6.41 2.17
N ILE A 58 3.58 5.73 2.73
CA ILE A 58 3.70 4.38 3.28
C ILE A 58 2.91 3.40 2.41
N GLY A 59 3.40 2.17 2.33
CA GLY A 59 2.75 1.08 1.62
C GLY A 59 2.78 -0.20 2.44
N CYS A 60 1.84 -1.09 2.14
CA CYS A 60 1.84 -2.44 2.66
C CYS A 60 1.11 -3.40 1.72
N ALA A 61 1.46 -4.68 1.83
CA ALA A 61 0.84 -5.78 1.11
C ALA A 61 0.44 -6.87 2.11
N LEU A 62 -0.77 -7.41 1.94
CA LEU A 62 -1.21 -8.63 2.59
C LEU A 62 -0.91 -9.80 1.67
N LEU A 63 -0.22 -10.80 2.19
CA LEU A 63 0.29 -11.96 1.48
C LEU A 63 -0.21 -13.24 2.13
N GLN A 64 -0.26 -14.30 1.33
CA GLN A 64 -0.57 -15.64 1.81
C GLN A 64 0.13 -16.69 0.95
N ALA A 65 0.70 -17.71 1.60
CA ALA A 65 1.28 -18.85 0.91
C ALA A 65 0.19 -19.79 0.39
N GLY A 66 0.21 -20.09 -0.91
CA GLY A 66 -0.72 -21.07 -1.48
C GLY A 66 -0.34 -22.52 -1.18
N ALA A 67 -1.11 -23.46 -1.73
CA ALA A 67 -0.88 -24.89 -1.53
C ALA A 67 0.48 -25.38 -2.07
N ASP A 68 1.02 -24.66 -3.04
CA ASP A 68 2.34 -24.86 -3.64
C ASP A 68 3.47 -24.15 -2.88
N GLY A 69 3.18 -23.55 -1.72
CA GLY A 69 4.14 -22.82 -0.89
C GLY A 69 4.56 -21.45 -1.44
N ARG A 70 4.01 -21.02 -2.58
CA ARG A 70 4.33 -19.71 -3.18
C ARG A 70 3.49 -18.62 -2.54
N GLU A 71 4.14 -17.54 -2.09
CA GLU A 71 3.43 -16.35 -1.63
C GLU A 71 2.67 -15.69 -2.79
N ARG A 72 1.43 -15.32 -2.50
CA ARG A 72 0.56 -14.58 -3.41
C ARG A 72 0.03 -13.35 -2.68
N VAL A 73 -0.13 -12.26 -3.42
CA VAL A 73 -0.69 -11.04 -2.87
C VAL A 73 -2.21 -11.16 -2.81
N ILE A 74 -2.76 -10.87 -1.64
CA ILE A 74 -4.20 -10.77 -1.38
C ILE A 74 -4.68 -9.34 -1.60
N ALA A 75 -3.94 -8.36 -1.07
CA ALA A 75 -4.29 -6.96 -1.18
C ALA A 75 -3.05 -6.05 -1.08
N PHE A 76 -3.12 -4.90 -1.74
CA PHE A 76 -2.17 -3.80 -1.58
C PHE A 76 -2.88 -2.60 -0.96
N GLU A 77 -2.19 -1.92 -0.05
CA GLU A 77 -2.67 -0.72 0.61
C GLU A 77 -1.56 0.32 0.66
N SER A 78 -1.88 1.58 0.41
CA SER A 78 -0.89 2.67 0.53
C SER A 78 -1.57 3.99 0.81
N ARG A 79 -0.83 4.93 1.39
CA ARG A 79 -1.28 6.32 1.54
C ARG A 79 -0.11 7.29 1.55
N GLN A 80 -0.38 8.53 1.14
CA GLN A 80 0.58 9.61 1.32
C GLN A 80 0.73 9.96 2.81
N LEU A 81 1.94 10.35 3.18
CA LEU A 81 2.25 10.88 4.50
C LEU A 81 1.62 12.27 4.66
N LYS A 82 1.00 12.50 5.82
CA LYS A 82 0.53 13.83 6.21
C LYS A 82 1.72 14.74 6.54
N ALA A 83 1.48 16.04 6.64
CA ALA A 83 2.55 17.01 6.98
C ALA A 83 3.28 16.64 8.29
N ALA A 84 2.54 16.22 9.32
CA ALA A 84 3.13 15.74 10.57
C ALA A 84 3.93 14.45 10.38
N ASP A 85 3.37 13.46 9.67
CA ASP A 85 4.02 12.16 9.44
C ASP A 85 5.35 12.28 8.67
N LYS A 86 5.51 13.30 7.83
CA LYS A 86 6.76 13.54 7.08
C LYS A 86 7.94 13.93 7.96
N ASN A 87 7.65 14.54 9.12
CA ASN A 87 8.67 14.97 10.08
C ASN A 87 9.17 13.82 10.97
N TYR A 88 8.58 12.62 10.84
CA TYR A 88 9.02 11.44 11.57
C TYR A 88 10.37 10.94 11.06
N SER A 89 11.14 10.34 11.98
CA SER A 89 12.36 9.62 11.62
C SER A 89 12.03 8.44 10.70
N VAL A 90 13.03 7.89 9.99
CA VAL A 90 12.82 6.72 9.12
C VAL A 90 12.22 5.56 9.91
N HIS A 91 12.75 5.26 11.10
CA HIS A 91 12.24 4.18 11.95
C HIS A 91 10.77 4.40 12.37
N ASP A 92 10.39 5.63 12.68
CA ASP A 92 9.00 5.95 13.04
C ASP A 92 8.05 5.86 11.84
N LYS A 93 8.54 6.16 10.63
CA LYS A 93 7.77 5.98 9.38
C LYS A 93 7.52 4.50 9.09
N GLU A 94 8.50 3.62 9.32
CA GLU A 94 8.32 2.16 9.20
C GLU A 94 7.28 1.65 10.22
N LEU A 95 7.39 2.07 11.48
CA LEU A 95 6.40 1.70 12.50
C LEU A 95 4.99 2.21 12.17
N LEU A 96 4.89 3.40 11.57
CA LEU A 96 3.64 3.94 11.07
C LEU A 96 3.08 3.10 9.92
N ALA A 97 3.92 2.57 9.02
CA ALA A 97 3.53 1.65 7.96
C ALA A 97 2.96 0.34 8.54
N MET A 98 3.64 -0.25 9.53
CA MET A 98 3.17 -1.43 10.25
C MET A 98 1.80 -1.19 10.90
N LYS A 99 1.67 -0.12 11.69
CA LYS A 99 0.39 0.25 12.32
C LYS A 99 -0.71 0.43 11.28
N TYR A 100 -0.42 1.12 10.18
CA TYR A 100 -1.39 1.35 9.11
C TYR A 100 -1.86 0.03 8.49
N ALA A 101 -0.94 -0.89 8.20
CA ALA A 101 -1.24 -2.21 7.67
C ALA A 101 -2.16 -3.01 8.60
N LEU A 102 -1.86 -3.06 9.91
CA LEU A 102 -2.68 -3.75 10.89
C LEU A 102 -4.11 -3.21 10.97
N VAL A 103 -4.27 -1.89 10.88
CA VAL A 103 -5.60 -1.25 10.90
C VAL A 103 -6.37 -1.54 9.61
N LYS A 104 -5.71 -1.49 8.45
CA LYS A 104 -6.36 -1.74 7.14
C LYS A 104 -6.73 -3.20 6.96
N PHE A 105 -5.84 -4.12 7.28
CA PHE A 105 -6.04 -5.56 7.11
C PHE A 105 -6.70 -6.24 8.32
N ARG A 106 -7.27 -5.47 9.26
CA ARG A 106 -7.89 -6.00 10.49
C ARG A 106 -8.89 -7.13 10.24
N VAL A 107 -9.63 -7.08 9.13
CA VAL A 107 -10.65 -8.09 8.79
C VAL A 107 -10.04 -9.46 8.50
N HIS A 108 -8.77 -9.51 8.10
CA HIS A 108 -8.03 -10.75 7.83
C HIS A 108 -7.14 -11.16 9.01
N LEU A 109 -6.59 -10.19 9.75
CA LEU A 109 -5.59 -10.44 10.78
C LEU A 109 -6.19 -10.65 12.18
N LEU A 110 -7.42 -10.20 12.44
CA LEU A 110 -8.08 -10.42 13.72
C LEU A 110 -8.59 -11.86 13.81
N GLY A 111 -8.05 -12.63 14.77
CA GLY A 111 -8.44 -14.01 15.01
C GLY A 111 -7.44 -14.73 15.92
N SER A 112 -7.58 -16.05 16.01
CA SER A 112 -6.70 -16.90 16.81
C SER A 112 -5.43 -17.36 16.07
N LYS A 113 -5.31 -17.06 14.77
CA LYS A 113 -4.18 -17.52 13.95
C LYS A 113 -3.04 -16.52 13.99
N PRO A 114 -1.80 -16.99 14.18
CA PRO A 114 -0.64 -16.12 14.09
C PRO A 114 -0.43 -15.65 12.65
N PHE A 115 0.14 -14.45 12.51
CA PHE A 115 0.62 -13.89 11.26
C PHE A 115 2.01 -13.30 11.49
N VAL A 116 2.74 -13.10 10.40
CA VAL A 116 4.07 -12.46 10.44
C VAL A 116 3.98 -11.10 9.78
N ILE A 117 4.67 -10.11 10.34
CA ILE A 117 4.88 -8.80 9.72
C ILE A 117 6.37 -8.58 9.50
N TYR A 118 6.69 -8.15 8.28
CA TYR A 118 8.03 -7.78 7.83
C TYR A 118 8.11 -6.27 7.66
#